data_AF-A0AAP0JSZ3-F1
#
_entry.id   AF-A0AAP0JSZ3-F1
#
_cell.length_a   1.000
_cell.length_b   1.000
_cell.length_c   1.000
_cell.angle_alpha   90.00
_cell.angle_beta   90.00
_cell.angle_gamma   90.00
#
_symmetry.space_group_name_H-M   'P 1'
#
loop_
_entity.id
_entity.type
_entity.pdbx_description
1 polymer ?
#
loop_
_entity_poly.entity_id
_entity_poly.type
_entity_poly.pdbx_seq_one_letter_code
_entity_poly.pdbx_strand_id
1 'polypeptide(L)'
;MARFLAKKCGDVVGLSALLSGPSGRSRGGRYEYELACSNHSNASRRYEVGGDLRWTIPPSNDYYNKWSSEQSFHAGDSLVFEFESEFHDVIQVSRGEYENCSAESPFQAFHGPAIVPLDRQATVYCFICSQHCVVGQKLCVTTAGALRSDNADSSRPSMAPSLPPGDGPSLPPALSSGVDVDVSSSELALSENRSMVANRRIALLILCVVVLVVLV
;
A
#
# COMPACT_ATOMS: atom_id res chain seq x y z
N MET A 1 17.21 -39.43 -32.91
CA MET A 1 15.83 -39.12 -32.48
C MET A 1 15.91 -38.02 -31.42
N ALA A 2 15.52 -36.78 -31.74
CA ALA A 2 15.50 -35.69 -30.76
C ALA A 2 14.11 -35.62 -30.11
N ARG A 3 14.03 -35.73 -28.78
CA ARG A 3 12.78 -35.54 -28.04
C ARG A 3 12.60 -34.04 -27.74
N PHE A 4 11.78 -33.35 -28.52
CA PHE A 4 11.19 -32.09 -28.07
C PHE A 4 10.21 -32.37 -26.93
N LEU A 5 10.40 -31.73 -25.78
CA LEU A 5 9.48 -31.79 -24.65
C LEU A 5 9.21 -30.37 -24.12
N ALA A 6 7.98 -30.18 -23.64
CA ALA A 6 7.52 -29.03 -22.86
C ALA A 6 7.76 -27.63 -23.46
N LYS A 7 7.08 -27.30 -24.58
CA LYS A 7 6.73 -25.91 -24.87
C LYS A 7 5.44 -25.55 -24.10
N LYS A 8 5.57 -24.84 -22.98
CA LYS A 8 4.43 -24.21 -22.28
C LYS A 8 4.45 -22.71 -22.57
N CYS A 9 3.44 -22.22 -23.29
CA CYS A 9 3.22 -20.78 -23.43
C CYS A 9 2.43 -20.29 -22.21
N GLY A 10 2.92 -19.23 -21.55
CA GLY A 10 2.11 -18.33 -20.75
C GLY A 10 1.98 -17.03 -21.53
N ASP A 11 0.77 -16.79 -22.04
CA ASP A 11 0.19 -15.53 -22.53
C ASP A 11 1.08 -14.57 -23.35
N VAL A 12 0.81 -14.59 -24.66
CA VAL A 12 1.26 -13.58 -25.61
C VAL A 12 0.67 -12.20 -25.30
N VAL A 13 1.49 -11.28 -24.81
CA VAL A 13 1.16 -9.86 -24.71
C VAL A 13 2.19 -9.05 -25.50
N GLY A 14 1.73 -8.32 -26.53
CA GLY A 14 2.52 -7.24 -27.15
C GLY A 14 3.68 -7.63 -28.06
N LEU A 15 3.62 -8.73 -28.82
CA LEU A 15 4.68 -9.07 -29.81
C LEU A 15 4.62 -8.19 -31.09
N SER A 16 4.78 -6.88 -30.93
CA SER A 16 4.99 -5.92 -32.03
C SER A 16 6.41 -6.04 -32.62
N ALA A 17 6.71 -7.20 -33.22
CA ALA A 17 8.00 -7.49 -33.84
C ALA A 17 8.18 -6.70 -35.16
N LEU A 18 8.51 -5.41 -35.05
CA LEU A 18 8.84 -4.55 -36.19
C LEU A 18 10.20 -4.95 -36.78
N LEU A 19 10.16 -5.82 -37.80
CA LEU A 19 11.34 -6.28 -38.54
C LEU A 19 11.89 -5.21 -39.49
N SER A 20 12.68 -4.28 -38.94
CA SER A 20 13.28 -3.15 -39.69
C SER A 20 14.76 -3.34 -40.04
N GLY A 21 15.06 -4.36 -40.86
CA GLY A 21 16.35 -4.51 -41.57
C GLY A 21 17.58 -4.89 -40.72
N PRO A 22 18.81 -4.80 -41.28
CA PRO A 22 19.17 -4.45 -42.66
C PRO A 22 19.67 -5.65 -43.50
N SER A 23 20.01 -5.39 -44.77
CA SER A 23 20.62 -6.39 -45.67
C SER A 23 22.06 -6.71 -45.26
N GLY A 24 22.39 -7.99 -45.07
CA GLY A 24 23.73 -8.46 -44.67
C GLY A 24 24.04 -9.85 -45.23
N ARG A 25 25.24 -10.05 -45.78
CA ARG A 25 25.61 -11.25 -46.56
C ARG A 25 26.32 -12.29 -45.69
N SER A 26 25.81 -13.51 -45.68
CA SER A 26 26.34 -14.63 -44.88
C SER A 26 27.80 -14.99 -45.21
N ARG A 27 28.62 -15.22 -44.16
CA ARG A 27 29.66 -16.24 -44.15
C ARG A 27 30.12 -16.64 -42.74
N GLY A 28 29.79 -17.87 -42.36
CA GLY A 28 30.57 -18.74 -41.46
C GLY A 28 31.17 -18.15 -40.18
N GLY A 29 30.34 -17.94 -39.15
CA GLY A 29 30.80 -17.74 -37.77
C GLY A 29 29.67 -18.04 -36.79
N ARG A 30 29.93 -18.84 -35.75
CA ARG A 30 28.96 -19.06 -34.67
C ARG A 30 28.99 -17.85 -33.74
N TYR A 31 28.14 -16.87 -34.02
CA TYR A 31 27.68 -15.97 -32.98
C TYR A 31 26.54 -16.68 -32.22
N GLU A 32 26.84 -17.18 -31.03
CA GLU A 32 25.80 -17.52 -30.06
C GLU A 32 25.17 -16.22 -29.60
N TYR A 33 24.11 -15.81 -30.31
CA TYR A 33 23.18 -14.82 -29.80
C TYR A 33 22.39 -15.47 -28.66
N GLU A 34 22.97 -15.45 -27.46
CA GLU A 34 22.25 -15.83 -26.25
C GLU A 34 21.17 -14.77 -26.01
N LEU A 35 20.01 -14.98 -26.66
CA LEU A 35 18.75 -14.32 -26.34
C LEU A 35 18.32 -14.79 -24.95
N ALA A 36 18.97 -14.22 -23.95
CA ALA A 36 18.50 -14.22 -22.58
C ALA A 36 17.14 -13.49 -22.55
N CYS A 37 16.08 -14.24 -22.80
CA CYS A 37 14.77 -13.89 -22.28
C CYS A 37 14.92 -13.84 -20.76
N SER A 38 15.11 -12.64 -20.22
CA SER A 38 15.09 -12.35 -18.79
C SER A 38 13.73 -12.75 -18.24
N ASN A 39 13.60 -14.01 -17.84
CA ASN A 39 12.38 -14.62 -17.34
C ASN A 39 12.03 -14.10 -15.95
N HIS A 40 11.72 -12.80 -15.85
CA HIS A 40 10.78 -12.32 -14.87
C HIS A 40 9.36 -12.68 -15.32
N SER A 41 9.11 -14.00 -15.41
CA SER A 41 7.76 -14.52 -15.22
C SER A 41 7.35 -14.10 -13.81
N ASN A 42 6.56 -13.03 -13.70
CA ASN A 42 6.13 -12.50 -12.41
C ASN A 42 5.05 -13.43 -11.83
N ALA A 43 5.49 -14.59 -11.36
CA ALA A 43 4.67 -15.62 -10.79
C ALA A 43 4.19 -15.17 -9.41
N SER A 44 2.87 -15.06 -9.26
CA SER A 44 2.17 -14.79 -8.00
C SER A 44 2.85 -15.48 -6.82
N ARG A 45 3.39 -14.69 -5.90
CA ARG A 45 4.03 -15.19 -4.69
C ARG A 45 2.99 -15.35 -3.58
N ARG A 46 3.17 -16.40 -2.79
CA ARG A 46 2.42 -16.62 -1.55
C ARG A 46 3.35 -16.34 -0.37
N TYR A 47 2.96 -15.40 0.48
CA TYR A 47 3.72 -15.02 1.68
C TYR A 47 3.04 -15.58 2.92
N GLU A 48 3.68 -16.54 3.57
CA GLU A 48 3.24 -17.08 4.86
C GLU A 48 3.46 -16.03 5.95
N VAL A 49 2.37 -15.46 6.45
CA VAL A 49 2.38 -14.29 7.34
C VAL A 49 2.99 -14.67 8.68
N GLY A 50 4.11 -14.02 9.03
CA GLY A 50 4.90 -14.34 10.22
C GLY A 50 5.89 -15.49 10.05
N GLY A 51 5.99 -16.11 8.87
CA GLY A 51 6.89 -17.26 8.63
C GLY A 51 6.63 -18.38 9.62
N ASP A 52 7.68 -18.93 10.24
CA ASP A 52 7.59 -20.03 11.22
C ASP A 52 6.66 -19.73 12.41
N LEU A 53 6.50 -18.47 12.82
CA LEU A 53 5.60 -18.08 13.91
C LEU A 53 4.13 -18.06 13.49
N ARG A 54 3.86 -17.96 12.19
CA ARG A 54 2.52 -17.83 11.60
C ARG A 54 1.73 -16.63 12.17
N TRP A 55 0.39 -16.68 12.10
CA TRP A 55 -0.49 -15.62 12.60
C TRP A 55 -0.98 -15.90 14.03
N THR A 56 -0.14 -15.55 15.01
CA THR A 56 -0.47 -15.62 16.44
C THR A 56 -0.03 -14.35 17.21
N ILE A 57 -0.14 -14.34 18.54
CA ILE A 57 0.35 -13.24 19.39
C ILE A 57 1.89 -13.22 19.29
N PRO A 58 2.50 -12.12 18.83
CA PRO A 58 3.95 -12.08 18.62
C PRO A 58 4.73 -11.87 19.92
N PRO A 59 6.02 -12.26 19.97
CA PRO A 59 6.90 -11.97 21.11
C PRO A 59 7.28 -10.48 21.24
N SER A 60 6.99 -9.66 20.22
CA SER A 60 7.14 -8.20 20.26
C SER A 60 6.12 -7.50 19.36
N ASN A 61 5.63 -6.33 19.79
CA ASN A 61 4.63 -5.55 19.03
C ASN A 61 5.08 -5.10 17.62
N ASP A 62 6.37 -5.21 17.30
CA ASP A 62 6.95 -4.84 16.00
C ASP A 62 7.23 -6.03 15.06
N TYR A 63 6.96 -7.27 15.50
CA TYR A 63 7.33 -8.49 14.78
C TYR A 63 6.83 -8.54 13.33
N TYR A 64 5.52 -8.36 13.10
CA TYR A 64 4.95 -8.40 11.74
C TYR A 64 5.39 -7.22 10.88
N ASN A 65 5.70 -6.07 11.48
CA ASN A 65 6.25 -4.93 10.75
C ASN A 65 7.66 -5.26 10.23
N LYS A 66 8.53 -5.85 11.07
CA LYS A 66 9.84 -6.38 10.65
C LYS A 66 9.70 -7.42 9.54
N TRP A 67 8.90 -8.47 9.77
CA TRP A 67 8.61 -9.51 8.78
C TRP A 67 8.16 -8.92 7.44
N SER A 68 7.27 -7.91 7.44
CA SER A 68 6.79 -7.26 6.22
C SER A 68 7.85 -6.42 5.50
N SER A 69 8.80 -5.83 6.25
CA SER A 69 9.87 -4.99 5.70
C SER A 69 10.96 -5.79 4.98
N GLU A 70 11.03 -7.10 5.20
CA GLU A 70 11.94 -8.03 4.53
C GLU A 70 11.38 -8.58 3.21
N GLN A 71 10.11 -8.24 2.87
CA GLN A 71 9.39 -8.76 1.70
C GLN A 71 9.25 -7.71 0.58
N SER A 72 8.70 -8.11 -0.57
CA SER A 72 8.45 -7.23 -1.71
C SER A 72 7.16 -7.62 -2.43
N PHE A 73 6.04 -7.11 -1.92
CA PHE A 73 4.69 -7.43 -2.38
C PHE A 73 4.36 -6.74 -3.72
N HIS A 74 3.75 -7.48 -4.63
CA HIS A 74 3.28 -6.98 -5.93
C HIS A 74 1.79 -7.27 -6.12
N ALA A 75 1.16 -6.55 -7.06
CA ALA A 75 -0.20 -6.88 -7.48
C ALA A 75 -0.23 -8.26 -8.14
N GLY A 76 -1.12 -9.13 -7.67
CA GLY A 76 -1.18 -10.55 -8.04
C GLY A 76 -0.55 -11.50 -7.02
N ASP A 77 0.22 -11.02 -6.04
CA ASP A 77 0.69 -11.83 -4.91
C ASP A 77 -0.47 -12.17 -3.95
N SER A 78 -0.22 -12.98 -2.93
CA SER A 78 -1.18 -13.29 -1.87
C SER A 78 -0.52 -13.45 -0.50
N LEU A 79 -1.20 -12.98 0.55
CA LEU A 79 -0.88 -13.28 1.94
C LEU A 79 -1.55 -14.59 2.34
N VAL A 80 -0.83 -15.45 3.06
CA VAL A 80 -1.35 -16.70 3.63
C VAL A 80 -1.33 -16.56 5.16
N PHE A 81 -2.51 -16.47 5.76
CA PHE A 81 -2.68 -16.44 7.21
C PHE A 81 -3.09 -17.84 7.69
N GLU A 82 -2.22 -18.50 8.44
CA GLU A 82 -2.50 -19.78 9.09
C GLU A 82 -2.53 -19.58 10.60
N PHE A 83 -3.61 -20.03 11.25
CA PHE A 83 -3.88 -19.83 12.67
C PHE A 83 -4.97 -20.80 13.16
N GLU A 84 -5.07 -20.96 14.48
CA GLU A 84 -6.16 -21.70 15.12
C GLU A 84 -7.40 -20.80 15.28
N SER A 85 -8.49 -21.18 14.59
CA SER A 85 -9.77 -20.43 14.53
C SER A 85 -10.43 -20.13 15.87
N GLU A 86 -10.08 -20.86 16.93
CA GLU A 86 -10.65 -20.66 18.27
C GLU A 86 -10.01 -19.48 19.01
N PHE A 87 -8.80 -19.06 18.61
CA PHE A 87 -7.99 -18.05 19.30
C PHE A 87 -7.71 -16.80 18.47
N HIS A 88 -7.70 -16.91 17.13
CA HIS A 88 -7.36 -15.81 16.24
C HIS A 88 -8.35 -15.65 15.09
N ASP A 89 -8.36 -14.45 14.52
CA ASP A 89 -9.07 -14.08 13.30
C ASP A 89 -8.19 -13.14 12.46
N VAL A 90 -8.61 -12.87 11.22
CA VAL A 90 -7.99 -11.86 10.36
C VAL A 90 -9.08 -10.92 9.89
N ILE A 91 -8.98 -9.65 10.27
CA ILE A 91 -9.89 -8.59 9.84
C ILE A 91 -9.10 -7.58 9.01
N GLN A 92 -9.49 -7.40 7.75
CA GLN A 92 -8.96 -6.34 6.90
C GLN A 92 -9.68 -5.04 7.23
N VAL A 93 -8.92 -4.00 7.57
CA VAL A 93 -9.43 -2.73 8.13
C VAL A 93 -8.80 -1.51 7.45
N SER A 94 -9.39 -0.34 7.65
CA SER A 94 -8.76 0.92 7.24
C SER A 94 -7.47 1.19 8.02
N ARG A 95 -6.62 2.09 7.51
CA ARG A 95 -5.37 2.45 8.21
C ARG A 95 -5.62 3.07 9.60
N GLY A 96 -6.66 3.87 9.77
CA GLY A 96 -7.00 4.47 11.06
C GLY A 96 -7.51 3.43 12.08
N GLU A 97 -8.32 2.46 11.62
CA GLU A 97 -8.73 1.31 12.42
C GLU A 97 -7.53 0.42 12.80
N TYR A 98 -6.60 0.17 11.86
CA TYR A 98 -5.35 -0.53 12.15
C TYR A 98 -4.54 0.21 13.23
N GLU A 99 -4.34 1.52 13.10
CA GLU A 99 -3.59 2.32 14.07
C GLU A 99 -4.25 2.28 15.46
N ASN A 100 -5.59 2.39 15.52
CA ASN A 100 -6.39 2.36 16.75
C ASN A 100 -6.74 0.96 17.29
N CYS A 101 -6.46 -0.12 16.55
CA CYS A 101 -6.96 -1.47 16.83
C CYS A 101 -8.50 -1.58 16.96
N SER A 102 -9.23 -0.94 16.04
CA SER A 102 -10.70 -1.06 15.91
C SER A 102 -11.10 -1.88 14.68
N ALA A 103 -12.34 -2.35 14.66
CA ALA A 103 -12.98 -3.06 13.55
C ALA A 103 -14.46 -2.64 13.42
N GLU A 104 -14.71 -1.33 13.45
CA GLU A 104 -16.05 -0.73 13.37
C GLU A 104 -16.62 -0.71 11.95
N SER A 105 -15.77 -0.76 10.92
CA SER A 105 -16.19 -0.78 9.51
C SER A 105 -15.19 -1.57 8.64
N PRO A 106 -14.99 -2.87 8.95
CA PRO A 106 -13.98 -3.68 8.28
C PRO A 106 -14.34 -3.93 6.81
N PHE A 107 -13.31 -4.02 5.96
CA PHE A 107 -13.48 -4.40 4.55
C PHE A 107 -13.79 -5.89 4.38
N GLN A 108 -13.18 -6.74 5.21
CA GLN A 108 -13.37 -8.19 5.19
C GLN A 108 -12.97 -8.80 6.53
N ALA A 109 -13.56 -9.95 6.90
CA ALA A 109 -13.20 -10.71 8.10
C ALA A 109 -13.12 -12.20 7.78
N PHE A 110 -12.17 -12.90 8.40
CA PHE A 110 -11.91 -14.33 8.24
C PHE A 110 -11.76 -14.98 9.62
N HIS A 111 -12.64 -15.94 9.93
CA HIS A 111 -12.64 -16.70 11.20
C HIS A 111 -11.90 -18.05 11.08
N GLY A 112 -10.93 -18.14 10.17
CA GLY A 112 -10.08 -19.29 9.97
C GLY A 112 -9.04 -19.07 8.87
N PRO A 113 -8.10 -20.01 8.67
CA PRO A 113 -6.98 -19.87 7.76
C PRO A 113 -7.37 -19.33 6.37
N ALA A 114 -6.72 -18.26 5.95
CA ALA A 114 -7.14 -17.43 4.83
C ALA A 114 -6.01 -17.17 3.84
N ILE A 115 -6.35 -17.11 2.55
CA ILE A 115 -5.45 -16.65 1.49
C ILE A 115 -6.06 -15.36 0.94
N VAL A 116 -5.38 -14.23 1.20
CA VAL A 116 -5.85 -12.90 0.80
C VAL A 116 -5.04 -12.42 -0.41
N PRO A 117 -5.66 -12.25 -1.60
CA PRO A 117 -4.98 -11.76 -2.78
C PRO A 117 -4.70 -10.25 -2.67
N LEU A 118 -3.54 -9.83 -3.14
CA LEU A 118 -3.15 -8.42 -3.25
C LEU A 118 -3.51 -7.95 -4.67
N ASP A 119 -4.76 -7.52 -4.86
CA ASP A 119 -5.38 -7.27 -6.18
C ASP A 119 -4.89 -6.01 -6.91
N ARG A 120 -4.26 -5.06 -6.22
CA ARG A 120 -3.93 -3.71 -6.72
C ARG A 120 -2.46 -3.37 -6.54
N GLN A 121 -1.98 -2.46 -7.38
CA GLN A 121 -0.64 -1.86 -7.27
C GLN A 121 -0.69 -0.62 -6.37
N ALA A 122 0.46 -0.21 -5.82
CA ALA A 122 0.63 0.99 -4.99
C ALA A 122 -0.40 1.14 -3.83
N THR A 123 -0.96 0.02 -3.37
CA THR A 123 -2.06 -0.05 -2.41
C THR A 123 -1.57 -0.58 -1.06
N VAL A 124 -2.06 0.00 0.03
CA VAL A 124 -1.79 -0.44 1.40
C VAL A 124 -2.94 -1.34 1.86
N TYR A 125 -2.60 -2.54 2.32
CA TYR A 125 -3.55 -3.50 2.90
C TYR A 125 -3.19 -3.70 4.37
N CYS A 126 -4.13 -3.41 5.27
CA CYS A 126 -3.93 -3.53 6.72
C CYS A 126 -4.90 -4.56 7.33
N PHE A 127 -4.37 -5.36 8.25
CA PHE A 127 -5.00 -6.51 8.86
C PHE A 127 -4.74 -6.52 10.36
N ILE A 128 -5.74 -6.93 11.14
CA ILE A 128 -5.65 -7.07 12.60
C ILE A 128 -6.31 -8.38 13.06
N CYS A 129 -5.89 -8.92 14.20
CA CYS A 129 -6.73 -9.82 14.99
C CYS A 129 -7.54 -8.98 15.99
N SER A 130 -8.86 -9.22 16.07
CA SER A 130 -9.79 -8.42 16.88
C SER A 130 -9.41 -8.38 18.37
N GLN A 131 -9.01 -9.53 18.93
CA GLN A 131 -8.66 -9.68 20.35
C GLN A 131 -7.20 -9.27 20.64
N HIS A 132 -6.30 -9.36 19.66
CA HIS A 132 -4.85 -9.37 19.90
C HIS A 132 -4.06 -8.25 19.20
N CYS A 133 -4.71 -7.35 18.48
CA CYS A 133 -4.06 -6.21 17.81
C CYS A 133 -3.21 -5.34 18.75
N VAL A 134 -3.68 -5.08 19.98
CA VAL A 134 -2.98 -4.21 20.95
C VAL A 134 -1.67 -4.83 21.43
N VAL A 135 -1.59 -6.18 21.48
CA VAL A 135 -0.36 -6.94 21.77
C VAL A 135 0.40 -7.32 20.49
N GLY A 136 0.16 -6.60 19.39
CA GLY A 136 0.97 -6.68 18.18
C GLY A 136 0.49 -7.64 17.09
N GLN A 137 -0.62 -8.37 17.26
CA GLN A 137 -1.16 -9.23 16.19
C GLN A 137 -1.88 -8.39 15.12
N LYS A 138 -1.07 -7.66 14.33
CA LYS A 138 -1.46 -6.69 13.32
C LYS A 138 -0.38 -6.60 12.23
N LEU A 139 -0.79 -6.47 10.97
CA LEU A 139 0.08 -6.34 9.80
C LEU A 139 -0.45 -5.24 8.86
N CYS A 140 0.41 -4.35 8.36
CA CYS A 140 0.16 -3.64 7.11
C CYS A 140 1.21 -4.03 6.08
N VAL A 141 0.80 -4.21 4.81
CA VAL A 141 1.69 -4.37 3.66
C VAL A 141 1.38 -3.32 2.61
N THR A 142 2.39 -2.94 1.81
CA THR A 142 2.23 -2.05 0.66
C THR A 142 2.68 -2.78 -0.59
N THR A 143 1.80 -2.92 -1.57
CA THR A 143 2.19 -3.45 -2.89
C THR A 143 2.99 -2.40 -3.66
N ALA A 144 4.01 -2.83 -4.39
CA ALA A 144 4.71 -1.98 -5.34
C ALA A 144 3.75 -1.32 -6.34
N GLY A 145 4.03 -0.07 -6.72
CA GLY A 145 3.44 0.51 -7.92
C GLY A 145 4.01 -0.15 -9.18
N ALA A 146 3.35 0.02 -10.33
CA ALA A 146 4.02 -0.24 -11.60
C ALA A 146 5.34 0.55 -11.64
N LEU A 147 6.46 -0.15 -11.82
CA LEU A 147 7.65 0.48 -12.34
C LEU A 147 7.27 1.13 -13.66
N ARG A 148 7.38 2.46 -13.73
CA ARG A 148 7.38 3.11 -15.03
C ARG A 148 8.58 2.54 -15.77
N SER A 149 8.35 2.03 -16.97
CA SER A 149 9.44 1.64 -17.87
C SER A 149 10.06 2.91 -18.43
N ASP A 150 10.78 3.63 -17.56
CA ASP A 150 11.51 4.85 -17.87
C ASP A 150 12.66 4.47 -18.80
N ASN A 151 12.35 4.36 -20.10
CA ASN A 151 13.30 4.52 -21.19
C ASN A 151 13.89 5.93 -21.03
N ALA A 152 14.98 6.03 -20.29
CA ALA A 152 15.74 7.25 -20.04
C ALA A 152 16.52 7.68 -21.30
N ASP A 153 15.78 7.88 -22.40
CA ASP A 153 16.32 8.43 -23.63
C ASP A 153 16.79 9.86 -23.38
N SER A 154 18.09 10.01 -23.28
CA SER A 154 18.75 11.20 -22.75
C SER A 154 18.97 12.22 -23.85
N SER A 155 17.91 12.95 -24.26
CA SER A 155 18.04 14.22 -24.99
C SER A 155 16.76 15.07 -24.98
N ARG A 156 16.68 16.02 -24.03
CA ARG A 156 15.82 17.21 -24.19
C ARG A 156 16.63 18.49 -23.91
N PRO A 157 16.89 19.34 -24.93
CA PRO A 157 17.49 20.65 -24.70
C PRO A 157 16.56 21.54 -23.85
N SER A 158 17.10 22.19 -22.83
CA SER A 158 16.34 23.14 -22.02
C SER A 158 16.21 24.49 -22.74
N MET A 159 15.07 24.71 -23.40
CA MET A 159 14.71 26.03 -23.91
C MET A 159 14.20 26.90 -22.76
N ALA A 160 15.09 27.68 -22.15
CA ALA A 160 14.71 28.76 -21.25
C ALA A 160 14.00 29.89 -22.03
N PRO A 161 12.88 30.45 -21.55
CA PRO A 161 12.28 31.63 -22.15
C PRO A 161 13.12 32.89 -21.88
N SER A 162 13.57 33.57 -22.94
CA SER A 162 14.28 34.85 -22.82
C SER A 162 13.33 35.98 -22.42
N LEU A 163 13.60 36.64 -21.30
CA LEU A 163 12.91 37.88 -20.90
C LEU A 163 13.44 39.08 -21.71
N PRO A 164 12.57 39.94 -22.28
CA PRO A 164 12.98 41.22 -22.84
C PRO A 164 13.17 42.29 -21.74
N PRO A 165 14.14 43.21 -21.87
CA PRO A 165 14.24 44.39 -21.02
C PRO A 165 13.31 45.51 -21.52
N GLY A 166 12.83 46.37 -20.62
CA GLY A 166 11.99 47.52 -20.96
C GLY A 166 11.61 48.37 -19.73
N ASP A 167 12.09 49.61 -19.73
CA ASP A 167 12.12 50.59 -18.63
C ASP A 167 10.78 50.91 -17.93
N GLY A 168 10.87 51.34 -16.66
CA GLY A 168 9.81 52.09 -15.98
C GLY A 168 9.79 53.57 -16.38
N PRO A 169 8.76 54.36 -15.97
CA PRO A 169 8.95 55.11 -14.72
C PRO A 169 7.68 55.45 -13.90
N SER A 170 7.92 55.70 -12.60
CA SER A 170 7.23 56.67 -11.70
C SER A 170 5.74 56.55 -11.31
N LEU A 171 5.51 56.88 -10.02
CA LEU A 171 4.27 56.98 -9.23
C LEU A 171 3.78 58.45 -9.13
N PRO A 172 2.75 58.82 -8.32
CA PRO A 172 1.38 58.29 -8.07
C PRO A 172 0.32 59.44 -8.31
N PRO A 173 -0.90 59.54 -7.71
CA PRO A 173 -1.77 58.66 -6.90
C PRO A 173 -3.18 58.45 -7.59
N ALA A 174 -4.39 58.29 -7.02
CA ALA A 174 -4.94 58.39 -5.65
C ALA A 174 -6.31 57.68 -5.44
N LEU A 175 -6.71 57.56 -4.15
CA LEU A 175 -8.06 57.43 -3.56
C LEU A 175 -9.12 56.39 -4.01
N SER A 176 -9.41 55.47 -3.07
CA SER A 176 -10.74 55.23 -2.45
C SER A 176 -11.94 54.74 -3.28
N SER A 177 -12.22 53.43 -3.21
CA SER A 177 -13.46 52.81 -2.67
C SER A 177 -13.28 51.27 -2.68
N GLY A 178 -13.82 50.45 -1.77
CA GLY A 178 -14.76 50.76 -0.70
C GLY A 178 -15.96 49.79 -0.71
N VAL A 179 -15.71 48.48 -0.57
CA VAL A 179 -16.75 47.44 -0.47
C VAL A 179 -16.31 46.35 0.49
N ASP A 180 -16.92 46.32 1.68
CA ASP A 180 -16.82 45.19 2.61
C ASP A 180 -17.72 44.04 2.12
N VAL A 181 -17.25 42.79 2.26
CA VAL A 181 -18.07 41.60 2.01
C VAL A 181 -17.92 40.66 3.20
N ASP A 182 -18.83 40.80 4.17
CA ASP A 182 -18.98 39.83 5.25
C ASP A 182 -19.44 38.47 4.70
N VAL A 183 -18.68 37.42 5.01
CA VAL A 183 -19.11 36.02 4.85
C VAL A 183 -18.72 35.25 6.11
N SER A 184 -19.53 35.46 7.15
CA SER A 184 -19.82 34.58 8.28
C SER A 184 -18.93 33.32 8.42
N SER A 185 -17.84 33.45 9.20
CA SER A 185 -17.04 32.31 9.66
C SER A 185 -17.53 31.84 11.04
N SER A 186 -18.59 31.01 11.05
CA SER A 186 -19.39 30.76 12.27
C SER A 186 -19.68 29.28 12.63
N GLU A 187 -19.01 28.29 12.02
CA GLU A 187 -19.13 26.87 12.43
C GLU A 187 -17.78 26.13 12.56
N LEU A 188 -17.04 26.41 13.64
CA LEU A 188 -15.91 25.61 14.11
C LEU A 188 -15.95 25.46 15.66
N ALA A 189 -17.02 24.85 16.19
CA ALA A 189 -17.23 24.79 17.65
C ALA A 189 -18.04 23.58 18.20
N LEU A 190 -18.31 22.52 17.40
CA LEU A 190 -19.26 21.46 17.81
C LEU A 190 -18.76 20.00 17.76
N SER A 191 -17.55 19.71 17.28
CA SER A 191 -17.04 18.32 17.17
C SER A 191 -16.40 17.77 18.47
N GLU A 192 -15.73 18.59 19.27
CA GLU A 192 -14.82 18.12 20.32
C GLU A 192 -15.51 17.55 21.57
N ASN A 193 -16.72 17.99 21.90
CA ASN A 193 -17.37 17.66 23.17
C ASN A 193 -17.95 16.22 23.27
N ARG A 194 -17.97 15.45 22.18
CA ARG A 194 -18.59 14.11 22.17
C ARG A 194 -17.75 13.05 22.88
N SER A 195 -16.42 13.14 22.81
CA SER A 195 -15.48 12.13 23.33
C SER A 195 -15.36 12.13 24.85
N MET A 196 -15.41 13.30 25.51
CA MET A 196 -15.30 13.38 26.97
C MET A 196 -16.48 12.73 27.70
N VAL A 197 -17.68 12.74 27.10
CA VAL A 197 -18.88 12.14 27.72
C VAL A 197 -18.82 10.61 27.71
N ALA A 198 -18.28 10.00 26.64
CA ALA A 198 -18.08 8.55 26.55
C ALA A 198 -17.06 8.07 27.59
N ASN A 199 -15.86 8.66 27.60
CA ASN A 199 -14.78 8.22 28.48
C ASN A 199 -15.12 8.38 29.98
N ARG A 200 -15.85 9.44 30.35
CA ARG A 200 -16.33 9.61 31.75
C ARG A 200 -17.37 8.57 32.15
N ARG A 201 -18.23 8.09 31.23
CA ARG A 201 -19.18 7.00 31.50
C ARG A 201 -18.46 5.65 31.66
N ILE A 202 -17.47 5.36 30.82
CA ILE A 202 -16.67 4.14 30.92
C ILE A 202 -15.91 4.10 32.25
N ALA A 203 -15.24 5.18 32.65
CA ALA A 203 -14.53 5.27 33.92
C ALA A 203 -15.45 5.06 35.14
N LEU A 204 -16.67 5.61 35.13
CA LEU A 204 -17.67 5.40 36.17
C LEU A 204 -18.15 3.95 36.26
N LEU A 205 -18.33 3.27 35.13
CA LEU A 205 -18.72 1.85 35.11
C LEU A 205 -17.60 0.94 35.65
N ILE A 206 -16.36 1.16 35.23
CA ILE A 206 -15.19 0.41 35.73
C ILE A 206 -15.04 0.59 37.25
N LEU A 207 -15.11 1.83 37.75
CA LEU A 207 -15.04 2.10 39.18
C LEU A 207 -16.17 1.43 39.96
N CYS A 208 -17.40 1.44 39.42
CA CYS A 208 -18.56 0.78 40.05
C CYS A 208 -18.35 -0.74 40.15
N VAL A 209 -17.90 -1.40 39.08
CA VAL A 209 -17.62 -2.85 39.09
C VAL A 209 -16.51 -3.19 40.08
N VAL A 210 -15.41 -2.42 40.13
CA VAL A 210 -14.32 -2.64 41.10
C VAL A 210 -14.82 -2.50 42.55
N VAL A 211 -15.64 -1.48 42.85
CA VAL A 211 -16.23 -1.31 44.18
C VAL A 211 -17.16 -2.48 44.55
N LEU A 212 -17.99 -2.96 43.62
CA LEU A 212 -18.87 -4.11 43.86
C LEU A 212 -18.10 -5.42 44.13
N VAL A 213 -16.98 -5.64 43.44
CA VAL A 213 -16.12 -6.83 43.62
C VAL A 213 -15.33 -6.80 44.95
N VAL A 214 -15.15 -5.63 45.56
CA VAL A 214 -14.42 -5.46 46.84
C VAL A 214 -15.37 -5.44 48.07
N LEU A 215 -16.69 -5.45 47.85
CA LEU A 215 -17.71 -5.39 48.91
C LEU A 215 -18.55 -6.69 49.03
N VAL A 216 -18.03 -7.81 48.52
CA VAL A 216 -18.62 -9.17 48.58
C VAL A 216 -17.60 -10.15 49.17
#